data_AF-A0A353T7G7-F1
#
_entry.id   AF-A0A353T7G7-F1
#
_cell.length_a   1.000
_cell.length_b   1.000
_cell.length_c   1.000
_cell.angle_alpha   90.00
_cell.angle_beta   90.00
_cell.angle_gamma   90.00
#
_symmetry.space_group_name_H-M   'P 1'
#
loop_
_entity.id
_entity.type
_entity.pdbx_description
1 polymer ?
#
loop_
_entity_poly.entity_id
_entity_poly.type
_entity_poly.pdbx_seq_one_letter_code
_entity_poly.pdbx_strand_id
1 'polypeptide(L)'
;MAAITFNCPKCGFICAFRDAYAGRRARCLRCDQIFIIPACDGEIPQKVEPPKEIEEPLPGFYEAVFKKSIPAIFNKQGLTTLMFILLVTTLRFFTQHLNFVMKIPCQSGGCVSIYLLFGWAIAGFVWGGLFWVYAEIVYSTVFDVEVLPQIDFEGGFGYMRKAVKSLVSFVMALIICLLPAIVFRYIFSVLGITSRWAYFPFIVLAMFLLPMAILTVSIGRDIMMLFRYDYFFSPIRKAFGHYLFVAGFFIIVWQLQYMTQNYGEIMDKSVTIIGLNLAFVLLTQIMLVLAMRMAGVFYRHFACYFKW
;
A
#
# COMPACT_ATOMS: atom_id res chain seq x y z
N MET A 1 -32.29 1.19 -3.07
CA MET A 1 -31.12 1.57 -2.26
C MET A 1 -31.44 2.96 -1.74
N ALA A 2 -31.65 3.13 -0.44
CA ALA A 2 -31.87 4.46 0.09
C ALA A 2 -30.53 5.22 0.12
N ALA A 3 -30.65 6.53 -0.05
CA ALA A 3 -29.53 7.45 0.03
C ALA A 3 -29.76 8.27 1.30
N ILE A 4 -28.78 8.28 2.19
CA ILE A 4 -28.76 9.10 3.40
C ILE A 4 -28.33 10.49 2.96
N THR A 5 -29.24 11.45 3.06
CA THR A 5 -29.01 12.85 2.77
C THR A 5 -28.99 13.65 4.05
N PHE A 6 -27.98 14.51 4.20
CA PHE A 6 -27.87 15.40 5.35
C PHE A 6 -27.03 16.63 5.00
N ASN A 7 -27.22 17.67 5.79
CA ASN A 7 -26.47 18.92 5.63
C ASN A 7 -25.14 18.84 6.38
N CYS A 8 -24.06 19.25 5.72
CA CYS A 8 -22.76 19.37 6.36
C CYS A 8 -22.86 20.30 7.59
N PRO A 9 -22.36 19.88 8.77
CA PRO A 9 -22.53 20.62 10.01
C PRO A 9 -21.75 21.94 10.06
N LYS A 10 -20.87 22.20 9.08
CA LYS A 10 -20.06 23.44 8.98
C LYS A 10 -20.54 24.39 7.90
N CYS A 11 -20.89 23.89 6.71
CA CYS A 11 -21.18 24.74 5.55
C CYS A 11 -22.61 24.60 5.01
N GLY A 12 -23.43 23.72 5.59
CA GLY A 12 -24.81 23.49 5.14
C GLY A 12 -24.94 22.84 3.75
N PHE A 13 -23.84 22.40 3.14
CA PHE A 13 -23.89 21.72 1.84
C PHE A 13 -24.56 20.34 1.99
N ILE A 14 -25.45 20.01 1.07
CA ILE A 14 -26.16 18.72 1.05
C ILE A 14 -25.15 17.63 0.66
N CYS A 15 -24.91 16.71 1.57
CA CYS A 15 -24.13 15.51 1.35
C CYS A 15 -25.07 14.32 1.21
N ALA A 16 -24.85 13.50 0.18
CA ALA A 16 -25.63 12.29 -0.06
C ALA A 16 -24.69 11.08 -0.08
N PHE A 17 -24.96 10.10 0.76
CA PHE A 17 -24.21 8.85 0.85
C PHE A 17 -25.16 7.66 0.71
N ARG A 18 -24.67 6.51 0.26
CA ARG A 18 -25.46 5.27 0.28
C ARG A 18 -25.59 4.78 1.72
N ASP A 19 -26.70 4.11 2.05
CA ASP A 19 -26.92 3.55 3.39
C ASP A 19 -25.78 2.64 3.89
N ALA A 20 -25.09 1.97 2.96
CA ALA A 20 -23.92 1.13 3.27
C ALA A 20 -22.76 1.89 3.96
N TYR A 21 -22.75 3.23 3.87
CA TYR A 21 -21.73 4.07 4.50
C TYR A 21 -22.18 4.67 5.84
N ALA A 22 -23.36 4.30 6.35
CA ALA A 22 -23.81 4.70 7.69
C ALA A 22 -22.77 4.36 8.77
N GLY A 23 -22.54 5.29 9.69
CA GLY A 23 -21.55 5.17 10.78
C GLY A 23 -20.09 5.32 10.34
N ARG A 24 -19.80 5.52 9.04
CA ARG A 24 -18.43 5.75 8.56
C ARG A 24 -18.07 7.24 8.56
N ARG A 25 -16.77 7.54 8.68
CA ARG A 25 -16.26 8.91 8.54
C ARG A 25 -16.28 9.33 7.08
N ALA A 26 -16.81 10.51 6.82
CA ALA A 26 -16.80 11.13 5.50
C ALA A 26 -16.36 12.59 5.60
N ARG A 27 -15.94 13.11 4.46
CA ARG A 27 -15.45 14.48 4.32
C ARG A 27 -16.40 15.26 3.42
N CYS A 28 -16.73 16.50 3.80
CA CYS A 28 -17.43 17.41 2.90
C CYS A 28 -16.53 17.79 1.72
N LEU A 29 -17.00 17.62 0.49
CA LEU A 29 -16.28 18.04 -0.71
C LEU A 29 -16.15 19.58 -0.86
N ARG A 30 -16.89 20.35 -0.06
CA ARG A 30 -16.93 21.82 -0.14
C ARG A 30 -16.11 22.53 0.93
N CYS A 31 -16.11 22.02 2.16
CA CYS A 31 -15.48 22.70 3.31
C CYS A 31 -14.48 21.82 4.08
N ASP A 32 -14.19 20.64 3.55
CA ASP A 32 -13.31 19.61 4.12
C ASP A 32 -13.65 19.15 5.55
N GLN A 33 -14.80 19.54 6.09
CA GLN A 33 -15.24 19.10 7.42
C GLN A 33 -15.43 17.58 7.44
N ILE A 34 -14.83 16.92 8.44
CA ILE A 34 -15.02 15.50 8.71
C ILE A 34 -16.23 15.32 9.62
N PHE A 35 -17.07 14.35 9.30
CA PHE A 35 -18.25 13.97 10.06
C PHE A 35 -18.50 12.46 9.97
N ILE A 36 -19.27 11.92 10.90
CA ILE A 36 -19.78 10.55 10.81
C ILE A 36 -21.11 10.58 10.07
N ILE A 37 -21.26 9.72 9.06
CA ILE A 37 -22.50 9.58 8.29
C ILE A 37 -23.58 9.03 9.24
N PRO A 38 -24.73 9.71 9.38
CA PRO A 38 -25.81 9.24 10.25
C PRO A 38 -26.42 7.93 9.76
N ALA A 39 -27.18 7.24 10.62
CA ALA A 39 -27.82 5.98 10.28
C ALA A 39 -29.16 6.19 9.54
N CYS A 40 -29.82 7.32 9.78
CA CYS A 40 -31.10 7.67 9.17
C CYS A 40 -31.00 8.94 8.32
N ASP A 41 -31.89 9.04 7.32
CA ASP A 41 -32.02 10.22 6.46
C ASP A 41 -32.52 11.43 7.28
N GLY A 42 -31.89 12.60 7.11
CA GLY A 42 -32.25 13.82 7.83
C GLY A 42 -31.72 13.96 9.28
N GLU A 43 -30.95 13.00 9.79
CA GLU A 43 -30.30 13.13 11.10
C GLU A 43 -29.13 14.12 11.09
N ILE A 44 -28.89 14.75 12.25
CA ILE A 44 -27.78 15.69 12.42
C ILE A 44 -26.47 14.88 12.46
N PRO A 45 -25.56 15.05 11.49
CA PRO A 45 -24.30 14.31 11.47
C PRO A 45 -23.45 14.68 12.68
N GLN A 46 -22.85 13.68 13.32
CA GLN A 46 -21.96 13.93 14.45
C GLN A 46 -20.70 14.65 13.94
N LYS A 47 -20.55 15.90 14.35
CA LYS A 47 -19.37 16.70 14.03
C LYS A 47 -18.18 16.08 14.75
N VAL A 48 -17.25 15.54 13.97
CA VAL A 48 -15.93 15.19 14.48
C VAL A 48 -15.18 16.51 14.50
N GLU A 49 -14.83 17.00 15.69
CA GLU A 49 -13.93 18.16 15.79
C GLU A 49 -12.69 17.86 14.97
N PRO A 50 -12.21 18.81 14.13
CA PRO A 50 -10.92 18.63 13.48
C PRO A 50 -9.92 18.30 14.60
N PRO A 51 -9.12 17.22 14.45
CA PRO A 51 -8.20 16.84 15.50
C PRO A 51 -7.40 18.08 15.89
N LYS A 52 -7.38 18.42 17.18
CA LYS A 52 -6.48 19.45 17.71
C LYS A 52 -5.11 19.16 17.09
N GLU A 53 -4.47 20.18 16.52
CA GLU A 53 -3.10 20.06 16.05
C GLU A 53 -2.31 19.41 17.17
N ILE A 54 -1.83 18.20 16.93
CA ILE A 54 -1.18 17.44 17.97
C ILE A 54 0.14 18.18 18.20
N GLU A 55 0.26 18.89 19.31
CA GLU A 55 1.46 19.68 19.62
C GLU A 55 2.64 18.76 19.99
N GLU A 56 2.34 17.59 20.57
CA GLU A 56 3.32 16.63 21.09
C GLU A 56 3.10 15.21 20.57
N PRO A 57 4.15 14.43 20.31
CA PRO A 57 4.01 13.07 19.83
C PRO A 57 3.22 12.19 20.82
N LEU A 58 2.30 11.37 20.30
CA LEU A 58 1.53 10.46 21.15
C LEU A 58 2.47 9.40 21.75
N PRO A 59 2.35 9.10 23.06
CA PRO A 59 3.12 8.03 23.68
C PRO A 59 2.62 6.64 23.23
N GLY A 60 3.44 5.61 23.42
CA GLY A 60 3.01 4.21 23.22
C GLY A 60 3.14 3.67 21.80
N PHE A 61 4.03 4.22 20.96
CA PHE A 61 4.24 3.77 19.58
C PHE A 61 4.43 2.23 19.46
N TYR A 62 5.36 1.64 20.20
CA TYR A 62 5.64 0.20 20.12
C TYR A 62 4.47 -0.66 20.61
N GLU A 63 3.73 -0.19 21.62
CA GLU A 63 2.53 -0.86 22.08
C GLU A 63 1.44 -0.86 21.01
N ALA A 64 1.24 0.27 20.33
CA ALA A 64 0.33 0.35 19.19
C ALA A 64 0.77 -0.55 18.03
N VAL A 65 2.08 -0.61 17.76
CA VAL A 65 2.63 -1.45 16.69
C VAL A 65 2.42 -2.93 16.97
N PHE A 66 2.75 -3.43 18.18
CA PHE A 66 2.71 -4.87 18.44
C PHE A 66 1.40 -5.35 19.05
N LYS A 67 0.92 -4.70 20.12
CA LYS A 67 -0.28 -5.17 20.84
C LYS A 67 -1.56 -4.85 20.10
N LYS A 68 -1.68 -3.66 19.50
CA LYS A 68 -2.91 -3.25 18.80
C LYS A 68 -3.00 -3.74 17.36
N SER A 69 -1.87 -3.96 16.69
CA SER A 69 -1.90 -4.37 15.27
C SER A 69 -2.37 -5.79 15.06
N ILE A 70 -1.94 -6.75 15.89
CA ILE A 70 -2.28 -8.17 15.70
C ILE A 70 -3.80 -8.40 15.82
N PRO A 71 -4.48 -7.99 16.91
CA PRO A 71 -5.92 -8.19 17.05
C PRO A 71 -6.72 -7.52 15.94
N ALA A 72 -6.20 -6.39 15.44
CA ALA A 72 -6.87 -5.62 14.43
C ALA A 72 -6.68 -6.15 13.00
N ILE A 73 -5.60 -6.89 12.74
CA ILE A 73 -5.45 -7.68 11.50
C ILE A 73 -6.42 -8.87 11.52
N PHE A 74 -6.60 -9.52 12.67
CA PHE A 74 -7.44 -10.71 12.82
C PHE A 74 -8.87 -10.41 13.30
N ASN A 75 -9.37 -9.19 13.10
CA ASN A 75 -10.73 -8.82 13.49
C ASN A 75 -11.76 -9.36 12.48
N LYS A 76 -12.93 -9.81 12.96
CA LYS A 76 -14.04 -10.30 12.12
C LYS A 76 -14.47 -9.28 11.06
N GLN A 77 -14.47 -7.99 11.40
CA GLN A 77 -14.82 -6.92 10.46
C GLN A 77 -13.79 -6.74 9.33
N GLY A 78 -12.54 -7.14 9.57
CA GLY A 78 -11.43 -7.11 8.61
C GLY A 78 -11.24 -8.41 7.81
N LEU A 79 -12.05 -9.42 8.09
CA LEU A 79 -11.90 -10.77 7.51
C LEU A 79 -12.03 -10.76 5.99
N THR A 80 -12.91 -9.91 5.43
CA THR A 80 -13.10 -9.77 3.99
C THR A 80 -11.81 -9.34 3.28
N THR A 81 -11.13 -8.35 3.87
CA THR A 81 -9.84 -7.83 3.37
C THR A 81 -8.73 -8.85 3.49
N LEU A 82 -8.67 -9.57 4.63
CA LEU A 82 -7.71 -10.64 4.81
C LEU A 82 -7.93 -11.77 3.78
N MET A 83 -9.17 -12.22 3.61
CA MET A 83 -9.53 -13.23 2.61
C MET A 83 -9.18 -12.79 1.19
N PHE A 84 -9.42 -11.53 0.84
CA PHE A 84 -9.04 -10.98 -0.44
C PHE A 84 -7.51 -11.02 -0.65
N ILE A 85 -6.72 -10.59 0.34
CA ILE A 85 -5.25 -10.65 0.27
C ILE A 85 -4.79 -12.10 0.09
N LEU A 86 -5.31 -13.04 0.88
CA LEU A 86 -4.97 -14.47 0.78
C LEU A 86 -5.32 -15.04 -0.60
N LEU A 87 -6.52 -14.75 -1.10
CA LEU A 87 -6.99 -15.20 -2.41
C LEU A 87 -6.10 -14.66 -3.54
N VAL A 88 -5.88 -13.35 -3.58
CA VAL A 88 -5.08 -12.68 -4.63
C VAL A 88 -3.63 -13.14 -4.58
N THR A 89 -3.07 -13.34 -3.39
CA THR A 89 -1.71 -13.87 -3.21
C THR A 89 -1.60 -15.31 -3.71
N THR A 90 -2.57 -16.16 -3.38
CA THR A 90 -2.61 -17.55 -3.82
C THR A 90 -2.74 -17.60 -5.34
N LEU A 91 -3.63 -16.78 -5.91
CA LEU A 91 -3.79 -16.64 -7.35
C LEU A 91 -2.47 -16.25 -8.02
N ARG A 92 -1.75 -15.26 -7.47
CA ARG A 92 -0.43 -14.85 -7.98
C ARG A 92 0.55 -16.01 -8.00
N PHE A 93 0.67 -16.72 -6.88
CA PHE A 93 1.61 -17.83 -6.71
C PHE A 93 1.43 -18.87 -7.82
N PHE A 94 0.19 -19.22 -8.15
CA PHE A 94 -0.12 -20.20 -9.19
C PHE A 94 -0.12 -19.64 -10.62
N THR A 95 -0.46 -18.38 -10.86
CA THR A 95 -0.69 -17.87 -12.23
C THR A 95 0.52 -17.17 -12.86
N GLN A 96 1.50 -16.74 -12.07
CA GLN A 96 2.61 -15.91 -12.55
C GLN A 96 3.48 -16.60 -13.62
N HIS A 97 3.51 -17.93 -13.67
CA HIS A 97 4.30 -18.70 -14.64
C HIS A 97 3.60 -18.94 -15.98
N LEU A 98 2.33 -18.56 -16.14
CA LEU A 98 1.50 -18.82 -17.33
C LEU A 98 1.81 -17.86 -18.50
N ASN A 99 3.06 -17.81 -18.94
CA ASN A 99 3.44 -17.11 -20.17
C ASN A 99 3.46 -18.12 -21.32
N PHE A 100 2.59 -17.93 -22.31
CA PHE A 100 2.47 -18.85 -23.43
C PHE A 100 3.34 -18.37 -24.60
N VAL A 101 4.13 -19.27 -25.17
CA VAL A 101 4.86 -19.02 -26.42
C VAL A 101 4.16 -19.79 -27.52
N MET A 102 3.41 -19.09 -28.36
CA MET A 102 2.78 -19.69 -29.54
C MET A 102 3.76 -19.65 -30.70
N LYS A 103 4.24 -20.82 -31.14
CA LYS A 103 5.07 -20.94 -32.35
C LYS A 103 4.15 -21.18 -33.53
N ILE A 104 4.03 -20.20 -34.43
CA ILE A 104 3.29 -20.36 -35.68
C ILE A 104 4.29 -20.85 -36.74
N PRO A 105 4.13 -22.07 -37.28
CA PRO A 105 4.96 -22.53 -38.38
C PRO A 105 4.59 -21.75 -39.65
N CYS A 106 5.55 -21.02 -40.23
CA CYS A 106 5.35 -20.39 -41.54
C CYS A 106 5.70 -21.39 -42.65
N GLN A 107 4.89 -21.37 -43.71
CA GLN A 107 5.00 -22.24 -44.88
C GLN A 107 6.34 -22.10 -45.63
N SER A 108 7.10 -21.02 -45.36
CA SER A 108 8.42 -20.71 -45.93
C SER A 108 9.62 -21.14 -45.06
N GLY A 109 9.45 -22.04 -44.09
CA GLY A 109 10.55 -22.61 -43.30
C GLY A 109 11.02 -21.77 -42.11
N GLY A 110 10.30 -20.69 -41.77
CA GLY A 110 10.51 -19.89 -40.56
C GLY A 110 9.49 -20.20 -39.46
N CYS A 111 9.88 -20.04 -38.19
CA CYS A 111 8.96 -20.09 -37.06
C CYS A 111 8.81 -18.69 -36.46
N VAL A 112 7.62 -18.10 -36.55
CA VAL A 112 7.30 -16.86 -35.82
C VAL A 112 6.84 -17.24 -34.41
N SER A 113 7.55 -16.78 -33.39
CA SER A 113 7.19 -17.02 -31.98
C SER A 113 6.46 -15.79 -31.43
N ILE A 114 5.18 -15.94 -31.10
CA ILE A 114 4.37 -14.91 -30.44
C ILE A 114 4.38 -15.17 -28.93
N TYR A 115 4.84 -14.18 -28.16
CA TYR A 115 4.85 -14.23 -26.70
C TYR A 115 3.55 -13.63 -26.14
N LEU A 116 2.68 -14.49 -25.59
CA LEU A 116 1.48 -14.08 -24.87
C LEU A 116 1.82 -13.84 -23.40
N LEU A 117 1.94 -12.56 -23.01
CA LEU A 117 2.30 -12.08 -21.68
C LEU A 117 1.15 -12.14 -20.66
N PHE A 118 0.35 -13.21 -20.71
CA PHE A 118 -0.84 -13.37 -19.87
C PHE A 118 -0.49 -13.39 -18.38
N GLY A 119 0.57 -14.11 -17.99
CA GLY A 119 1.08 -14.14 -16.62
C GLY A 119 1.48 -12.75 -16.10
N TRP A 120 2.11 -11.91 -16.93
CA TRP A 120 2.47 -10.53 -16.55
C TRP A 120 1.26 -9.63 -16.35
N ALA A 121 0.24 -9.76 -17.21
CA ALA A 121 -1.00 -8.99 -17.07
C ALA A 121 -1.72 -9.33 -15.75
N ILE A 122 -1.83 -10.62 -15.42
CA ILE A 122 -2.40 -11.06 -14.13
C ILE A 122 -1.53 -10.56 -12.97
N ALA A 123 -0.21 -10.70 -13.05
CA ALA A 123 0.68 -10.24 -12.00
C ALA A 123 0.53 -8.73 -11.75
N GLY A 124 0.44 -7.92 -12.79
CA GLY A 124 0.20 -6.48 -12.68
C GLY A 124 -1.12 -6.16 -11.99
N PHE A 125 -2.19 -6.89 -12.33
CA PHE A 125 -3.49 -6.71 -11.72
C PHE A 125 -3.54 -7.12 -10.25
N VAL A 126 -2.94 -8.26 -9.91
CA VAL A 126 -2.78 -8.75 -8.55
C VAL A 126 -2.00 -7.73 -7.72
N TRP A 127 -0.84 -7.28 -8.20
CA TRP A 127 -0.01 -6.30 -7.49
C TRP A 127 -0.72 -4.97 -7.32
N GLY A 128 -1.42 -4.48 -8.36
CA GLY A 128 -2.23 -3.27 -8.25
C GLY A 128 -3.33 -3.41 -7.19
N GLY A 129 -3.98 -4.56 -7.11
CA GLY A 129 -4.95 -4.87 -6.06
C GLY A 129 -4.35 -4.88 -4.66
N LEU A 130 -3.21 -5.55 -4.49
CA LEU A 130 -2.49 -5.60 -3.21
C LEU A 130 -2.02 -4.20 -2.77
N PHE A 131 -1.42 -3.42 -3.67
CA PHE A 131 -0.98 -2.05 -3.38
C PHE A 131 -2.16 -1.15 -3.01
N TRP A 132 -3.31 -1.33 -3.65
CA TRP A 132 -4.51 -0.59 -3.29
C TRP A 132 -4.94 -0.90 -1.85
N VAL A 133 -4.97 -2.18 -1.48
CA VAL A 133 -5.31 -2.60 -0.11
C VAL A 133 -4.29 -2.06 0.90
N TYR A 134 -3.00 -2.07 0.57
CA TYR A 134 -1.97 -1.50 1.43
C TYR A 134 -2.13 0.00 1.64
N ALA A 135 -2.42 0.75 0.58
CA ALA A 135 -2.71 2.18 0.68
C ALA A 135 -3.91 2.44 1.61
N GLU A 136 -4.98 1.65 1.47
CA GLU A 136 -6.15 1.78 2.35
C GLU A 136 -5.85 1.39 3.79
N ILE A 137 -4.99 0.41 4.05
CA ILE A 137 -4.55 0.05 5.41
C ILE A 137 -3.75 1.20 6.04
N VAL A 138 -2.83 1.82 5.29
CA VAL A 138 -2.08 2.99 5.75
C VAL A 138 -3.06 4.13 6.06
N TYR A 139 -3.95 4.43 5.13
CA TYR A 139 -4.95 5.49 5.24
C TYR A 139 -5.88 5.27 6.44
N SER A 140 -6.44 4.07 6.61
CA SER A 140 -7.35 3.77 7.73
C SER A 140 -6.66 3.90 9.07
N THR A 141 -5.41 3.45 9.17
CA THR A 141 -4.60 3.51 10.39
C THR A 141 -4.27 4.94 10.79
N VAL A 142 -4.01 5.80 9.81
CA VAL A 142 -3.74 7.24 10.02
C VAL A 142 -4.95 7.94 10.62
N PHE A 143 -6.15 7.63 10.14
CA PHE A 143 -7.40 8.24 10.60
C PHE A 143 -8.07 7.46 11.75
N ASP A 144 -7.29 6.73 12.53
CA ASP A 144 -7.72 6.05 13.76
C ASP A 144 -8.87 5.06 13.58
N VAL A 145 -8.99 4.48 12.38
CA VAL A 145 -9.85 3.33 12.16
C VAL A 145 -9.01 2.10 12.48
N GLU A 146 -9.15 1.58 13.70
CA GLU A 146 -8.32 0.47 14.18
C GLU A 146 -8.55 -0.81 13.36
N VAL A 147 -9.71 -0.96 12.74
CA VAL A 147 -10.11 -2.14 11.96
C VAL A 147 -9.56 -2.06 10.53
N LEU A 148 -9.18 -3.21 9.95
CA LEU A 148 -8.87 -3.29 8.52
C LEU A 148 -10.02 -2.69 7.67
N PRO A 149 -9.70 -1.93 6.61
CA PRO A 149 -10.72 -1.27 5.80
C PRO A 149 -11.62 -2.32 5.16
N GLN A 150 -12.93 -2.11 5.17
CA GLN A 150 -13.85 -2.95 4.41
C GLN A 150 -13.72 -2.63 2.92
N ILE A 151 -13.32 -3.63 2.13
CA ILE A 151 -13.20 -3.49 0.68
C ILE A 151 -14.59 -3.54 0.06
N ASP A 152 -15.12 -2.38 -0.30
CA ASP A 152 -16.31 -2.28 -1.13
C ASP A 152 -15.89 -2.32 -2.61
N PHE A 153 -16.19 -3.45 -3.27
CA PHE A 153 -16.03 -3.57 -4.71
C PHE A 153 -17.10 -2.72 -5.40
N GLU A 154 -16.74 -1.52 -5.85
CA GLU A 154 -17.57 -0.65 -6.71
C GLU A 154 -17.72 -1.24 -8.14
N GLY A 155 -17.93 -2.55 -8.26
CA GLY A 155 -17.90 -3.32 -9.50
C GLY A 155 -16.48 -3.61 -10.04
N GLY A 156 -16.40 -4.46 -11.07
CA GLY A 156 -15.12 -4.90 -11.65
C GLY A 156 -14.32 -3.77 -12.30
N PHE A 157 -14.98 -2.84 -12.99
CA PHE A 157 -14.33 -1.69 -13.62
C PHE A 157 -13.82 -0.67 -12.58
N GLY A 158 -14.58 -0.45 -11.50
CA GLY A 158 -14.14 0.39 -10.38
C GLY A 158 -12.88 -0.17 -9.72
N TYR A 159 -12.85 -1.48 -9.48
CA TYR A 159 -11.67 -2.17 -8.97
C TYR A 159 -10.46 -2.04 -9.91
N MET A 160 -10.61 -2.31 -11.21
CA MET A 160 -9.55 -2.12 -12.21
C MET A 160 -8.93 -0.72 -12.14
N ARG A 161 -9.76 0.31 -12.07
CA ARG A 161 -9.29 1.70 -11.99
C ARG A 161 -8.50 1.97 -10.71
N LYS A 162 -8.99 1.49 -9.56
CA LYS A 162 -8.31 1.64 -8.26
C LYS A 162 -6.97 0.89 -8.24
N ALA A 163 -6.96 -0.34 -8.76
CA ALA A 163 -5.75 -1.17 -8.87
C ALA A 163 -4.68 -0.52 -9.76
N VAL A 164 -5.04 -0.04 -10.95
CA VAL A 164 -4.09 0.64 -11.85
C VAL A 164 -3.59 1.94 -11.22
N LYS A 165 -4.48 2.76 -10.62
CA LYS A 165 -4.07 4.01 -9.96
C LYS A 165 -3.06 3.73 -8.85
N SER A 166 -3.33 2.74 -8.00
CA SER A 166 -2.44 2.38 -6.90
C SER A 166 -1.12 1.80 -7.39
N LEU A 167 -1.17 0.94 -8.42
CA LEU A 167 0.04 0.41 -9.05
C LEU A 167 0.95 1.53 -9.55
N VAL A 168 0.39 2.48 -10.31
CA VAL A 168 1.14 3.63 -10.83
C VAL A 168 1.71 4.46 -9.68
N SER A 169 0.94 4.73 -8.64
CA SER A 169 1.42 5.57 -7.54
C SER A 169 2.55 4.92 -6.72
N PHE A 170 2.48 3.60 -6.49
CA PHE A 170 3.55 2.86 -5.82
C PHE A 170 4.81 2.76 -6.69
N VAL A 171 4.65 2.50 -7.99
CA VAL A 171 5.78 2.47 -8.94
C VAL A 171 6.46 3.84 -9.00
N MET A 172 5.68 4.92 -9.07
CA MET A 172 6.24 6.29 -9.04
C MET A 172 6.98 6.58 -7.74
N ALA A 173 6.43 6.20 -6.58
CA ALA A 173 7.12 6.33 -5.30
C ALA A 173 8.46 5.57 -5.29
N LEU A 174 8.46 4.33 -5.79
CA LEU A 174 9.67 3.51 -5.89
C LEU A 174 10.71 4.15 -6.84
N ILE A 175 10.29 4.62 -8.02
CA ILE A 175 11.16 5.29 -8.99
C ILE A 175 11.77 6.55 -8.39
N ILE A 176 10.96 7.40 -7.74
CA ILE A 176 11.44 8.64 -7.12
C ILE A 176 12.47 8.34 -6.03
N CYS A 177 12.22 7.34 -5.17
CA CYS A 177 13.19 6.92 -4.16
C CYS A 177 14.48 6.36 -4.78
N LEU A 178 14.39 5.61 -5.89
CA LEU A 178 15.54 5.02 -6.57
C LEU A 178 16.29 5.98 -7.49
N LEU A 179 15.71 7.13 -7.84
CA LEU A 179 16.28 8.09 -8.79
C LEU A 179 17.70 8.52 -8.41
N PRO A 180 18.02 8.86 -7.14
CA PRO A 180 19.40 9.15 -6.75
C PRO A 180 20.35 7.99 -7.05
N ALA A 181 19.97 6.75 -6.73
CA ALA A 181 20.81 5.58 -7.00
C ALA A 181 21.05 5.36 -8.50
N ILE A 182 20.05 5.63 -9.34
CA ILE A 182 20.17 5.55 -10.81
C ILE A 182 21.14 6.61 -11.33
N VAL A 183 20.99 7.87 -10.89
CA VAL A 183 21.85 8.99 -11.28
C VAL A 183 23.30 8.75 -10.86
N PHE A 184 23.55 8.36 -9.62
CA PHE A 184 24.90 8.09 -9.13
C PHE A 184 25.54 6.88 -9.81
N ARG A 185 24.76 5.83 -10.12
CA ARG A 185 25.26 4.70 -10.91
C ARG A 185 25.72 5.15 -12.30
N TYR A 186 24.95 6.01 -12.95
CA TYR A 186 25.33 6.57 -14.25
C TYR A 186 26.62 7.41 -14.15
N ILE A 187 26.71 8.33 -13.17
CA ILE A 187 27.91 9.15 -12.95
C ILE A 187 29.15 8.28 -12.71
N PHE A 188 29.05 7.28 -11.81
CA PHE A 188 30.18 6.38 -11.55
C PHE A 188 30.58 5.54 -12.77
N SER A 189 29.62 5.16 -13.61
CA SER A 189 29.94 4.45 -14.86
C SER A 189 30.73 5.32 -15.84
N VAL A 190 30.43 6.63 -15.92
CA VAL A 190 31.18 7.59 -16.75
C VAL A 190 32.58 7.85 -16.18
N LEU A 191 32.73 7.82 -14.85
CA LEU A 191 34.02 7.97 -14.16
C LEU A 191 34.87 6.69 -14.17
N GLY A 192 34.41 5.60 -14.78
CA GLY A 192 35.12 4.32 -14.80
C GLY A 192 35.12 3.55 -13.47
N ILE A 193 34.31 3.98 -12.49
CA ILE A 193 34.16 3.29 -11.20
C ILE A 193 33.12 2.18 -11.36
N THR A 194 33.59 0.95 -11.56
CA THR A 194 32.73 -0.23 -11.75
C THR A 194 32.40 -0.97 -10.45
N SER A 195 32.92 -0.51 -9.31
CA SER A 195 32.69 -1.17 -8.02
C SER A 195 31.22 -1.11 -7.60
N ARG A 196 30.62 -2.29 -7.39
CA ARG A 196 29.24 -2.42 -6.88
C ARG A 196 29.03 -1.72 -5.53
N TRP A 197 30.08 -1.63 -4.72
CA TRP A 197 30.04 -0.99 -3.41
C TRP A 197 29.87 0.53 -3.49
N ALA A 198 30.24 1.16 -4.60
CA ALA A 198 30.17 2.62 -4.75
C ALA A 198 28.71 3.12 -4.75
N TYR A 199 27.80 2.41 -5.40
CA TYR A 199 26.39 2.83 -5.49
C TYR A 199 25.44 2.14 -4.49
N PHE A 200 25.93 1.13 -3.75
CA PHE A 200 25.14 0.39 -2.75
C PHE A 200 24.51 1.29 -1.66
N PRO A 201 25.22 2.29 -1.09
CA PRO A 201 24.63 3.19 -0.09
C PRO A 201 23.40 3.94 -0.59
N PHE A 202 23.34 4.28 -1.88
CA PHE A 202 22.19 4.98 -2.47
C PHE A 202 20.98 4.06 -2.62
N ILE A 203 21.18 2.76 -2.87
CA ILE A 203 20.09 1.77 -2.87
C ILE A 203 19.55 1.61 -1.45
N VAL A 204 20.43 1.51 -0.45
CA VAL A 204 20.03 1.42 0.96
C VAL A 204 19.24 2.67 1.36
N LEU A 205 19.69 3.86 0.96
CA LEU A 205 18.98 5.12 1.19
C LEU A 205 17.61 5.13 0.51
N ALA A 206 17.51 4.66 -0.74
CA ALA A 206 16.23 4.57 -1.45
C ALA A 206 15.22 3.66 -0.72
N MET A 207 15.68 2.49 -0.25
CA MET A 207 14.85 1.57 0.54
C MET A 207 14.49 2.15 1.91
N PHE A 208 15.40 2.92 2.52
CA PHE A 208 15.14 3.62 3.77
C PHE A 208 14.08 4.72 3.62
N LEU A 209 14.00 5.41 2.48
CA LEU A 209 12.99 6.45 2.22
C LEU A 209 11.64 5.90 1.73
N LEU A 210 11.60 4.66 1.26
CA LEU A 210 10.42 4.05 0.66
C LEU A 210 9.19 4.00 1.58
N PRO A 211 9.27 3.65 2.88
CA PRO A 211 8.10 3.67 3.77
C PRO A 211 7.45 5.05 3.85
N MET A 212 8.26 6.10 3.92
CA MET A 212 7.78 7.49 3.94
C MET A 212 7.13 7.90 2.60
N ALA A 213 7.68 7.42 1.48
CA ALA A 213 7.10 7.68 0.16
C ALA A 213 5.73 7.00 0.00
N ILE A 214 5.62 5.74 0.44
CA ILE A 214 4.35 5.00 0.44
C ILE A 214 3.33 5.69 1.34
N LEU A 215 3.75 6.10 2.54
CA LEU A 215 2.90 6.85 3.47
C LEU A 215 2.36 8.13 2.82
N THR A 216 3.23 8.92 2.20
CA THR A 216 2.87 10.18 1.54
C THR A 216 1.89 9.96 0.39
N VAL A 217 2.12 8.95 -0.46
CA VAL A 217 1.22 8.61 -1.56
C VAL A 217 -0.14 8.11 -1.06
N SER A 218 -0.13 7.32 0.01
CA SER A 218 -1.36 6.73 0.56
C SER A 218 -2.27 7.79 1.17
N ILE A 219 -1.69 8.82 1.79
CA ILE A 219 -2.47 9.87 2.48
C ILE A 219 -2.70 11.09 1.57
N GLY A 220 -1.65 11.61 0.95
CA GLY A 220 -1.67 12.88 0.24
C GLY A 220 -2.52 12.87 -1.02
N ARG A 221 -2.76 11.68 -1.63
CA ARG A 221 -3.47 11.47 -2.92
C ARG A 221 -2.94 12.29 -4.11
N ASP A 222 -1.96 13.16 -3.88
CA ASP A 222 -1.24 13.99 -4.84
C ASP A 222 0.22 13.54 -4.89
N ILE A 223 0.64 13.11 -6.09
CA ILE A 223 1.99 12.62 -6.37
C ILE A 223 3.01 13.75 -6.24
N MET A 224 2.59 15.02 -6.40
CA MET A 224 3.47 16.17 -6.29
C MET A 224 4.08 16.33 -4.88
N MET A 225 3.42 15.80 -3.85
CA MET A 225 3.98 15.79 -2.49
C MET A 225 5.26 14.96 -2.37
N LEU A 226 5.45 13.93 -3.22
CA LEU A 226 6.67 13.12 -3.22
C LEU A 226 7.93 13.92 -3.56
N PHE A 227 7.79 14.97 -4.37
CA PHE A 227 8.93 15.82 -4.77
C PHE A 227 9.32 16.84 -3.70
N ARG A 228 8.51 17.01 -2.65
CA ARG A 228 8.79 17.94 -1.55
C ARG A 228 9.63 17.24 -0.49
N TYR A 229 10.94 17.20 -0.71
CA TYR A 229 11.91 16.57 0.20
C TYR A 229 11.80 17.04 1.65
N ASP A 230 11.43 18.31 1.88
CA ASP A 230 11.26 18.87 3.23
C ASP A 230 10.22 18.12 4.07
N TYR A 231 9.20 17.54 3.43
CA TYR A 231 8.14 16.77 4.09
C TYR A 231 8.58 15.37 4.50
N PHE A 232 9.64 14.85 3.89
CA PHE A 232 10.21 13.54 4.22
C PHE A 232 11.19 13.65 5.38
N PHE A 233 12.17 14.54 5.27
CA PHE A 233 13.30 14.53 6.19
C PHE A 233 12.98 15.15 7.54
N SER A 234 12.03 16.09 7.62
CA SER A 234 11.60 16.69 8.89
C SER A 234 11.10 15.66 9.91
N PRO A 235 10.07 14.82 9.60
CA PRO A 235 9.61 13.80 10.53
C PRO A 235 10.65 12.71 10.80
N ILE A 236 11.42 12.31 9.78
CA ILE A 236 12.49 11.31 9.93
C ILE A 236 13.55 11.79 10.93
N ARG A 237 13.99 13.05 10.84
CA ARG A 237 15.01 13.58 11.75
C ARG A 237 14.52 13.69 13.20
N LYS A 238 13.27 14.13 13.39
CA LYS A 238 12.69 14.32 14.73
C LYS A 238 12.33 12.99 15.41
N ALA A 239 11.90 11.98 14.65
CA ALA A 239 11.51 10.66 15.16
C ALA A 239 12.43 9.53 14.65
N PHE A 240 13.73 9.81 14.54
CA PHE A 240 14.68 8.93 13.83
C PHE A 240 14.69 7.49 14.33
N GLY A 241 14.72 7.26 15.65
CA GLY A 241 14.73 5.90 16.20
C GLY A 241 13.50 5.08 15.83
N HIS A 242 12.31 5.69 15.91
CA HIS A 242 11.04 5.04 15.55
C HIS A 242 10.95 4.81 14.04
N TYR A 243 11.40 5.78 13.24
CA TYR A 243 11.42 5.63 11.79
C TYR A 243 12.41 4.55 11.34
N LEU A 244 13.59 4.48 11.94
CA LEU A 244 14.60 3.46 11.67
C LEU A 244 14.03 2.06 11.92
N PHE A 245 13.24 1.89 12.98
CA PHE A 245 12.53 0.64 13.24
C PHE A 245 11.53 0.29 12.13
N VAL A 246 10.69 1.24 11.69
CA VAL A 246 9.74 1.04 10.58
C VAL A 246 10.46 0.70 9.28
N ALA A 247 11.51 1.44 8.94
CA ALA A 247 12.30 1.22 7.72
C ALA A 247 13.04 -0.12 7.76
N GLY A 248 13.63 -0.48 8.90
CA GLY A 248 14.29 -1.77 9.11
C GLY A 248 13.33 -2.93 8.91
N PHE A 249 12.13 -2.85 9.49
CA PHE A 249 11.09 -3.86 9.28
C PHE A 249 10.67 -3.95 7.80
N PHE A 250 10.47 -2.81 7.15
CA PHE A 250 10.11 -2.77 5.73
C PHE A 250 11.17 -3.43 4.84
N ILE A 251 12.46 -3.17 5.11
CA ILE A 251 13.58 -3.80 4.40
C ILE A 251 13.59 -5.32 4.62
N ILE A 252 13.36 -5.79 5.85
CA ILE A 252 13.28 -7.22 6.15
C ILE A 252 12.15 -7.88 5.36
N VAL A 253 10.95 -7.29 5.37
CA VAL A 253 9.80 -7.83 4.62
C VAL A 253 10.06 -7.81 3.12
N TRP A 254 10.69 -6.75 2.61
CA TRP A 254 11.09 -6.68 1.21
C TRP A 254 12.06 -7.82 0.83
N GLN A 255 13.04 -8.11 1.68
CA GLN A 255 13.97 -9.22 1.45
C GLN A 255 13.26 -10.58 1.50
N LEU A 256 12.37 -10.78 2.47
CA LEU A 256 11.54 -12.00 2.53
C LEU A 256 10.71 -12.17 1.25
N GLN A 257 10.10 -11.08 0.77
CA GLN A 257 9.33 -11.09 -0.48
C GLN A 257 10.21 -11.45 -1.69
N TYR A 258 11.45 -10.94 -1.74
CA TYR A 258 12.40 -11.29 -2.80
C TYR A 258 12.80 -12.77 -2.77
N MET A 259 12.86 -13.39 -1.59
CA MET A 259 13.16 -14.81 -1.43
C MET A 259 11.97 -15.73 -1.75
N THR A 260 10.77 -15.21 -1.95
CA THR A 260 9.61 -16.04 -2.30
C THR A 260 9.75 -16.63 -3.71
N GLN A 261 9.53 -17.94 -3.83
CA GLN A 261 9.53 -18.64 -5.11
C GLN A 261 8.11 -18.75 -5.68
N ASN A 262 7.98 -18.61 -6.99
CA ASN A 262 6.69 -18.80 -7.68
C ASN A 262 6.48 -20.28 -8.00
N TYR A 263 5.22 -20.68 -8.22
CA TYR A 263 4.88 -22.09 -8.49
C TYR A 263 5.66 -22.69 -9.66
N GLY A 264 5.89 -21.93 -10.73
CA GLY A 264 6.62 -22.41 -11.91
C GLY A 264 8.07 -22.81 -11.65
N GLU A 265 8.70 -22.30 -10.58
CA GLU A 265 10.09 -22.63 -10.21
C GLU A 265 10.19 -23.93 -9.39
N ILE A 266 9.06 -24.42 -8.87
CA ILE A 266 9.00 -25.52 -7.90
C ILE A 266 7.98 -26.59 -8.29
N MET A 267 7.41 -26.52 -9.49
CA MET A 267 6.37 -27.42 -9.98
C MET A 267 6.83 -28.89 -10.00
N ASP A 268 8.14 -29.13 -10.21
CA ASP A 268 8.73 -30.48 -10.25
C ASP A 268 9.06 -31.04 -8.85
N LYS A 269 8.80 -30.28 -7.78
CA LYS A 269 9.10 -30.70 -6.40
C LYS A 269 7.90 -31.38 -5.73
N SER A 270 8.12 -31.99 -4.56
CA SER A 270 7.06 -32.65 -3.80
C SER A 270 5.96 -31.66 -3.36
N VAL A 271 4.74 -32.18 -3.20
CA VAL A 271 3.56 -31.41 -2.73
C VAL A 271 3.83 -30.71 -1.40
N THR A 272 4.61 -31.32 -0.51
CA THR A 272 5.00 -30.73 0.77
C THR A 272 5.85 -29.46 0.60
N ILE A 273 6.78 -29.46 -0.34
CA ILE A 273 7.63 -28.29 -0.63
C ILE A 273 6.81 -27.16 -1.25
N ILE A 274 5.88 -27.50 -2.15
CA ILE A 274 4.95 -26.53 -2.73
C ILE A 274 4.09 -25.88 -1.64
N GLY A 275 3.52 -26.70 -0.75
CA GLY A 275 2.71 -26.22 0.39
C GLY A 275 3.49 -25.29 1.33
N LEU A 276 4.74 -25.63 1.65
CA LEU A 276 5.60 -24.80 2.51
C LEU A 276 5.93 -23.45 1.85
N ASN A 277 6.21 -23.43 0.54
CA ASN A 277 6.45 -22.20 -0.20
C ASN A 277 5.20 -21.32 -0.24
N LEU A 278 4.01 -21.90 -0.46
CA LEU A 278 2.76 -21.15 -0.40
C LEU A 278 2.55 -20.55 1.00
N ALA A 279 2.77 -21.32 2.07
CA ALA A 279 2.68 -20.81 3.44
C ALA A 279 3.66 -19.66 3.70
N PHE A 280 4.90 -19.76 3.21
CA PHE A 280 5.91 -18.71 3.31
C PHE A 280 5.51 -17.43 2.56
N VAL A 281 4.93 -17.56 1.37
CA VAL A 281 4.38 -16.44 0.59
C VAL A 281 3.25 -15.77 1.37
N LEU A 282 2.28 -16.52 1.90
CA LEU A 282 1.16 -15.97 2.67
C LEU A 282 1.64 -15.29 3.97
N LEU A 283 2.60 -15.89 4.67
CA LEU A 283 3.21 -15.29 5.87
C LEU A 283 3.88 -13.96 5.54
N THR A 284 4.63 -13.90 4.44
CA THR A 284 5.29 -12.67 3.99
C THR A 284 4.27 -11.56 3.68
N GLN A 285 3.10 -11.90 3.13
CA GLN A 285 2.02 -10.94 2.89
C GLN A 285 1.39 -10.42 4.18
N ILE A 286 1.22 -11.26 5.20
CA ILE A 286 0.77 -10.82 6.53
C ILE A 286 1.80 -9.86 7.14
N MET A 287 3.09 -10.16 7.02
CA MET A 287 4.15 -9.26 7.48
C MET A 287 4.13 -7.92 6.71
N LEU A 288 3.83 -7.94 5.41
CA LEU A 288 3.70 -6.73 4.61
C LEU A 288 2.50 -5.87 5.06
N VAL A 289 1.35 -6.48 5.37
CA VAL A 289 0.21 -5.79 5.99
C VAL A 289 0.61 -5.12 7.29
N LEU A 290 1.38 -5.83 8.14
CA LEU A 290 1.90 -5.26 9.38
C LEU A 290 2.86 -4.09 9.12
N ALA A 291 3.73 -4.18 8.10
CA ALA A 291 4.63 -3.09 7.70
C ALA A 291 3.87 -1.82 7.28
N MET A 292 2.82 -1.99 6.48
CA MET A 292 1.96 -0.88 6.02
C MET A 292 1.24 -0.24 7.19
N ARG A 293 0.72 -1.06 8.11
CA ARG A 293 0.11 -0.56 9.34
C ARG A 293 1.11 0.19 10.21
N MET A 294 2.34 -0.30 10.35
CA MET A 294 3.40 0.40 11.09
C MET A 294 3.70 1.79 10.51
N ALA A 295 3.71 1.93 9.19
CA ALA A 295 3.86 3.23 8.54
C ALA A 295 2.70 4.18 8.90
N GLY A 296 1.46 3.68 8.90
CA GLY A 296 0.29 4.47 9.33
C GLY A 296 0.33 4.83 10.82
N VAL A 297 0.74 3.90 11.69
CA VAL A 297 0.90 4.12 13.13
C VAL A 297 2.00 5.16 13.40
N PHE A 298 3.07 5.14 12.62
CA PHE A 298 4.15 6.15 12.71
C PHE A 298 3.61 7.54 12.42
N TYR A 299 2.86 7.72 11.34
CA TYR A 299 2.19 8.99 11.08
C TYR A 299 1.28 9.39 12.24
N ARG A 300 0.43 8.48 12.73
CA ARG A 300 -0.51 8.78 13.82
C ARG A 300 0.19 9.32 15.07
N HIS A 301 1.29 8.71 15.50
CA HIS A 301 2.00 9.12 16.72
C HIS A 301 2.86 10.36 16.52
N PHE A 302 3.36 10.58 15.31
CA PHE A 302 4.30 11.66 15.01
C PHE A 302 3.71 12.70 14.06
N ALA A 303 2.37 12.78 13.94
CA ALA A 303 1.66 13.69 13.03
C ALA A 303 2.10 15.15 13.22
N CYS A 304 2.42 15.53 14.46
CA CYS A 304 2.98 16.82 14.85
C CYS A 304 4.25 17.24 14.08
N TYR A 305 4.97 16.29 13.50
CA TYR A 305 6.19 16.55 12.74
C TYR A 305 5.96 16.70 11.23
N PHE A 306 4.75 16.38 10.76
CA PHE A 306 4.32 16.53 9.37
C PHE A 306 3.73 17.94 9.19
N LYS A 307 4.01 18.56 8.04
CA LYS A 307 3.63 19.95 7.74
C LYS A 307 2.36 20.05 6.87
N TRP A 308 1.60 18.97 6.76
CA TRP A 308 0.49 18.83 5.82
C TRP A 308 -0.66 18.06 6.45
#